data_AF-A9DKX9-F1
#
_entry.id   AF-A9DKX9-F1
#
_cell.length_a   1.000
_cell.length_b   1.000
_cell.length_c   1.000
_cell.angle_alpha   90.00
_cell.angle_beta   90.00
_cell.angle_gamma   90.00
#
_symmetry.space_group_name_H-M   'P 1'
#
loop_
_entity.id
_entity.type
_entity.pdbx_description
1 polymer ?
#
loop_
_entity_poly.entity_id
_entity_poly.type
_entity_poly.pdbx_seq_one_letter_code
_entity_poly.pdbx_strand_id
1 'polypeptide(L)'
;MAMVAHSLAIIANHKFGQSLSPDRAATVAIFHDASEIITGDLPTPVKYFNKEIEAEYKKIEAIAENRLLEMVPEEFKQEYASLLTSEHADIEYKVLVKSADTICAYLKCLEEDRAGYSLLTILNDLVVEPKYSQEGFLWHFHIAHLLHALLTLFLLLQ
;
A
#
# COMPACT_ATOMS: atom_id res chain seq x y z
N MET A 1 -2.94 -6.73 -3.71
CA MET A 1 -2.06 -5.84 -2.94
C MET A 1 -0.89 -6.55 -2.25
N ALA A 2 -1.13 -7.57 -1.42
CA ALA A 2 -0.05 -8.22 -0.65
C ALA A 2 1.15 -8.70 -1.48
N MET A 3 0.92 -9.28 -2.67
CA MET A 3 1.99 -9.68 -3.59
C MET A 3 2.83 -8.50 -4.10
N VAL A 4 2.19 -7.35 -4.34
CA VAL A 4 2.87 -6.13 -4.79
C VAL A 4 3.71 -5.56 -3.64
N ALA A 5 3.16 -5.48 -2.42
CA ALA A 5 3.91 -5.04 -1.24
C ALA A 5 5.12 -5.94 -0.96
N HIS A 6 4.94 -7.26 -0.98
CA HIS A 6 6.04 -8.21 -0.85
C HIS A 6 7.16 -7.95 -1.87
N SER A 7 6.78 -7.77 -3.13
CA SER A 7 7.72 -7.51 -4.23
C SER A 7 8.44 -6.17 -4.07
N LEU A 8 7.75 -5.12 -3.64
CA LEU A 8 8.36 -3.83 -3.34
C LEU A 8 9.40 -3.93 -2.23
N ALA A 9 9.16 -4.75 -1.19
CA ALA A 9 10.14 -4.97 -0.12
C ALA A 9 11.40 -5.70 -0.62
N ILE A 10 11.25 -6.70 -1.50
CA ILE A 10 12.39 -7.36 -2.16
C ILE A 10 13.20 -6.35 -2.97
N ILE A 11 12.54 -5.52 -3.78
CA ILE A 11 13.20 -4.47 -4.56
C ILE A 11 13.91 -3.48 -3.65
N ALA A 12 13.25 -3.04 -2.58
CA ALA A 12 13.78 -2.12 -1.58
C ALA A 12 15.12 -2.61 -1.02
N ASN A 13 15.16 -3.89 -0.63
CA ASN A 13 16.37 -4.48 -0.07
C ASN A 13 17.48 -4.63 -1.11
N HIS A 14 17.15 -5.22 -2.27
CA HIS A 14 18.16 -5.54 -3.28
C HIS A 14 18.74 -4.32 -3.98
N LYS A 15 17.95 -3.26 -4.14
CA LYS A 15 18.31 -2.12 -5.00
C LYS A 15 18.62 -0.85 -4.21
N PHE A 16 18.00 -0.69 -3.04
CA PHE A 16 18.14 0.53 -2.24
C PHE A 16 18.80 0.27 -0.88
N GLY A 17 19.33 -0.94 -0.65
CA GLY A 17 20.04 -1.29 0.57
C GLY A 17 19.19 -1.22 1.83
N GLN A 18 17.86 -1.33 1.68
CA GLN A 18 16.92 -1.39 2.79
C GLN A 18 17.01 -2.76 3.50
N SER A 19 16.42 -2.85 4.70
CA SER A 19 16.37 -4.08 5.49
C SER A 19 14.95 -4.39 5.94
N LEU A 20 14.03 -4.43 4.99
CA LEU A 20 12.60 -4.72 5.22
C LEU A 20 12.34 -6.23 5.11
N SER A 21 11.38 -6.75 5.87
CA SER A 21 10.89 -8.12 5.71
C SER A 21 9.78 -8.16 4.65
N PRO A 22 9.96 -8.87 3.53
CA PRO A 22 8.91 -9.02 2.53
C PRO A 22 7.64 -9.69 3.06
N ASP A 23 7.78 -10.60 4.01
CA ASP A 23 6.65 -11.29 4.64
C ASP A 23 5.85 -10.35 5.53
N ARG A 24 6.55 -9.48 6.27
CA ARG A 24 5.90 -8.42 7.06
C ARG A 24 5.18 -7.43 6.15
N ALA A 25 5.79 -7.01 5.03
CA ALA A 25 5.15 -6.14 4.05
C ALA A 25 3.87 -6.75 3.48
N ALA A 26 3.91 -8.04 3.13
CA ALA A 26 2.72 -8.78 2.68
C ALA A 26 1.65 -8.83 3.77
N THR A 27 2.04 -9.09 5.03
CA THR A 27 1.11 -9.19 6.16
C THR A 27 0.42 -7.86 6.44
N VAL A 28 1.17 -6.75 6.50
CA VAL A 28 0.58 -5.42 6.70
C VAL A 28 -0.40 -5.09 5.56
N ALA A 29 -0.05 -5.42 4.31
CA ALA A 29 -0.94 -5.22 3.17
C ALA A 29 -2.24 -6.05 3.22
N ILE A 30 -2.25 -7.21 3.90
CA ILE A 30 -3.48 -8.00 4.08
C ILE A 30 -4.47 -7.25 4.98
N PHE A 31 -3.99 -6.53 5.99
CA PHE A 31 -4.84 -5.87 7.00
C PHE A 31 -5.10 -4.38 6.76
N HIS A 32 -4.47 -3.78 5.73
CA HIS A 32 -4.45 -2.32 5.58
C HIS A 32 -5.83 -1.65 5.43
N ASP A 33 -6.82 -2.33 4.85
CA ASP A 33 -8.22 -1.86 4.70
C ASP A 33 -9.18 -2.54 5.71
N ALA A 34 -8.67 -3.19 6.76
CA ALA A 34 -9.52 -3.95 7.68
C ALA A 34 -10.59 -3.05 8.35
N SER A 35 -10.26 -1.80 8.65
CA SER A 35 -11.17 -0.80 9.22
C SER A 35 -12.39 -0.51 8.33
N GLU A 36 -12.28 -0.72 7.01
CA GLU A 36 -13.36 -0.48 6.05
C GLU A 36 -14.54 -1.44 6.20
N ILE A 37 -14.35 -2.57 6.90
CA ILE A 37 -15.45 -3.45 7.31
C ILE A 37 -16.46 -2.70 8.20
N ILE A 38 -15.98 -1.74 9.00
CA ILE A 38 -16.81 -0.96 9.92
C ILE A 38 -17.21 0.38 9.28
N THR A 39 -16.28 1.08 8.63
CA THR A 39 -16.54 2.43 8.09
C THR A 39 -17.29 2.40 6.76
N GLY A 40 -17.24 1.28 6.03
CA GLY A 40 -17.51 1.25 4.60
C GLY A 40 -16.35 1.86 3.79
N ASP A 41 -16.23 1.45 2.52
CA ASP A 41 -15.30 2.08 1.58
C ASP A 41 -15.78 3.50 1.26
N LEU A 42 -14.85 4.46 1.37
CA LEU A 42 -15.10 5.85 0.99
C LEU A 42 -14.14 6.23 -0.14
N PRO A 43 -14.65 6.71 -1.29
CA PRO A 43 -13.80 7.06 -2.42
C PRO A 43 -12.74 8.12 -2.04
N THR A 44 -11.51 7.95 -2.53
CA THR A 44 -10.38 8.87 -2.33
C THR A 44 -10.73 10.36 -2.56
N PRO A 45 -11.49 10.75 -3.60
CA PRO A 45 -11.86 12.15 -3.81
C PRO A 45 -12.72 12.75 -2.68
N VAL A 46 -13.48 11.90 -1.97
CA VAL A 46 -14.30 12.32 -0.83
C VAL A 46 -13.44 12.40 0.43
N LYS A 47 -12.59 11.37 0.69
CA LYS A 47 -11.64 11.34 1.83
C LYS A 47 -10.75 12.60 1.88
N TYR A 48 -10.34 13.14 0.73
CA TYR A 48 -9.43 14.28 0.62
C TYR A 48 -10.05 15.57 0.06
N PHE A 49 -11.38 15.71 0.11
CA PHE A 49 -12.07 16.88 -0.46
C PHE A 49 -11.61 18.21 0.16
N ASN A 50 -11.44 18.26 1.48
CA ASN A 50 -10.82 19.37 2.19
C ASN A 50 -10.20 18.88 3.51
N LYS A 51 -9.42 19.76 4.17
CA LYS A 51 -8.71 19.42 5.42
C LYS A 51 -9.64 19.09 6.60
N GLU A 52 -10.83 19.68 6.65
CA GLU A 52 -11.80 19.44 7.72
C GLU A 52 -12.41 18.04 7.59
N ILE A 53 -12.85 17.66 6.39
CA ILE A 53 -13.37 16.34 6.07
C ILE A 53 -12.29 15.27 6.28
N GLU A 54 -11.07 15.51 5.83
CA GLU A 54 -9.95 14.59 6.04
C GLU A 54 -9.70 14.37 7.54
N ALA A 55 -9.72 15.43 8.35
CA ALA A 55 -9.50 15.35 9.79
C ALA A 55 -10.63 14.60 10.51
N GLU A 56 -11.90 14.85 10.15
CA GLU A 56 -13.03 14.11 10.71
C GLU A 56 -13.02 12.65 10.28
N TYR A 57 -12.66 12.36 9.03
CA TYR A 57 -12.55 10.98 8.56
C TYR A 57 -11.48 10.20 9.31
N LYS A 58 -10.30 10.79 9.54
CA LYS A 58 -9.24 10.15 10.34
C LYS A 58 -9.69 9.79 11.76
N LYS A 59 -10.58 10.58 12.36
CA LYS A 59 -11.16 10.24 13.67
C LYS A 59 -12.08 9.02 13.57
N ILE A 60 -12.91 8.96 12.54
CA ILE A 60 -13.81 7.81 12.30
C ILE A 60 -13.01 6.54 12.05
N GLU A 61 -11.96 6.63 11.23
CA GLU A 61 -11.04 5.54 10.94
C GLU A 61 -10.35 5.04 12.21
N ALA A 62 -9.80 5.94 13.03
CA ALA A 62 -9.17 5.57 14.31
C ALA A 62 -10.15 4.89 15.29
N ILE A 63 -11.42 5.30 15.31
CA ILE A 63 -12.44 4.62 16.12
C ILE A 63 -12.70 3.20 15.59
N ALA A 64 -12.76 3.02 14.27
CA ALA A 64 -12.94 1.71 13.64
C ALA A 64 -11.74 0.78 13.87
N GLU A 65 -10.51 1.28 13.71
CA GLU A 65 -9.27 0.56 14.00
C GLU A 65 -9.25 0.04 15.45
N ASN A 66 -9.53 0.93 16.42
CA ASN A 66 -9.56 0.56 17.83
C ASN A 66 -10.66 -0.46 18.13
N ARG A 67 -11.84 -0.30 17.53
CA ARG A 67 -12.94 -1.25 17.70
C ARG A 67 -12.57 -2.63 17.16
N LEU A 68 -11.87 -2.73 16.03
CA LEU A 68 -11.37 -4.01 15.52
C LEU A 68 -10.36 -4.63 16.48
N LEU A 69 -9.45 -3.83 17.03
CA LEU A 69 -8.47 -4.33 18.00
C LEU A 69 -9.14 -4.84 19.28
N GLU A 70 -10.19 -4.16 19.76
CA GLU A 70 -10.98 -4.61 20.92
C GLU A 70 -11.69 -5.96 20.70
N MET A 71 -11.97 -6.33 19.44
CA MET A 71 -12.57 -7.61 19.08
C MET A 71 -11.55 -8.77 19.07
N VAL A 72 -10.25 -8.47 19.06
CA VAL A 72 -9.19 -9.49 19.18
C VAL A 72 -9.13 -9.98 20.64
N PRO A 73 -9.03 -11.31 20.89
CA PRO A 73 -8.82 -11.83 22.24
C PRO A 73 -7.60 -11.21 22.92
N GLU A 74 -7.68 -10.97 24.23
CA GLU A 74 -6.68 -10.22 24.99
C GLU A 74 -5.26 -10.76 24.81
N GLU A 75 -5.09 -12.08 24.77
CA GLU A 75 -3.79 -12.73 24.59
C GLU A 75 -3.13 -12.50 23.22
N PHE A 76 -3.87 -12.00 22.22
CA PHE A 76 -3.36 -11.73 20.87
C PHE A 76 -3.42 -10.26 20.48
N LYS A 77 -3.96 -9.37 21.34
CA LYS A 77 -4.13 -7.96 20.99
C LYS A 77 -2.82 -7.29 20.61
N GLN A 78 -1.74 -7.62 21.32
CA GLN A 78 -0.44 -7.00 21.07
C GLN A 78 0.11 -7.32 19.66
N GLU A 79 -0.09 -8.54 19.19
CA GLU A 79 0.34 -9.03 17.89
C GLU A 79 -0.42 -8.34 16.75
N TYR A 80 -1.71 -8.05 16.96
CA TYR A 80 -2.56 -7.41 15.97
C TYR A 80 -2.53 -5.87 16.03
N ALA A 81 -2.09 -5.26 17.12
CA ALA A 81 -2.10 -3.80 17.28
C ALA A 81 -1.38 -3.09 16.13
N SER A 82 -0.19 -3.56 15.76
CA SER A 82 0.61 -3.01 14.64
C SER A 82 0.05 -3.29 13.25
N LEU A 83 -0.91 -4.22 13.13
CA LEU A 83 -1.57 -4.57 11.87
C LEU A 83 -2.89 -3.83 11.69
N LEU A 84 -3.61 -3.56 12.79
CA LEU A 84 -4.96 -3.00 12.77
C LEU A 84 -5.02 -1.51 13.09
N THR A 85 -4.01 -0.96 13.78
CA THR A 85 -4.05 0.44 14.23
C THR A 85 -2.92 1.26 13.65
N SER A 86 -3.26 2.46 13.20
CA SER A 86 -2.30 3.44 12.69
C SER A 86 -1.34 3.96 13.76
N GLU A 87 -1.72 3.90 15.04
CA GLU A 87 -0.88 4.30 16.18
C GLU A 87 0.34 3.40 16.37
N HIS A 88 0.16 2.09 16.16
CA HIS A 88 1.21 1.08 16.36
C HIS A 88 1.85 0.62 15.05
N ALA A 89 1.51 1.27 13.93
CA ALA A 89 1.97 0.88 12.61
C ALA A 89 3.45 1.20 12.41
N ASP A 90 4.18 0.25 11.85
CA ASP A 90 5.54 0.51 11.36
C ASP A 90 5.49 1.45 10.14
N ILE A 91 6.02 2.66 10.32
CA ILE A 91 5.94 3.73 9.31
C ILE A 91 6.50 3.29 7.96
N GLU A 92 7.62 2.58 7.94
CA GLU A 92 8.28 2.11 6.72
C GLU A 92 7.37 1.15 5.92
N TYR A 93 6.69 0.22 6.60
CA TYR A 93 5.75 -0.68 5.95
C TYR A 93 4.47 0.04 5.53
N LYS A 94 3.98 1.01 6.32
CA LYS A 94 2.80 1.80 5.95
C LYS A 94 3.02 2.57 4.65
N VAL A 95 4.19 3.20 4.50
CA VAL A 95 4.57 3.89 3.25
C VAL A 95 4.64 2.90 2.09
N LEU A 96 5.30 1.76 2.29
CA LEU A 96 5.45 0.74 1.25
C LEU A 96 4.10 0.14 0.81
N VAL A 97 3.18 -0.12 1.75
CA VAL A 97 1.83 -0.63 1.46
C VAL A 97 0.99 0.41 0.73
N LYS A 98 1.09 1.70 1.09
CA LYS A 98 0.44 2.78 0.35
C LYS A 98 0.92 2.85 -1.12
N SER A 99 2.22 2.62 -1.34
CA SER A 99 2.76 2.50 -2.70
C SER A 99 2.19 1.28 -3.44
N ALA A 100 2.07 0.14 -2.76
CA ALA A 100 1.47 -1.06 -3.33
C ALA A 100 0.00 -0.86 -3.70
N ASP A 101 -0.78 -0.16 -2.86
CA ASP A 101 -2.17 0.18 -3.12
C ASP A 101 -2.33 1.06 -4.36
N THR A 102 -1.54 2.13 -4.44
CA THR A 102 -1.55 3.04 -5.59
C THR A 102 -1.23 2.32 -6.91
N ILE A 103 -0.25 1.41 -6.90
CA ILE A 103 0.08 0.57 -8.06
C ILE A 103 -1.10 -0.37 -8.38
N CYS A 104 -1.71 -1.00 -7.38
CA CYS A 104 -2.87 -1.86 -7.59
C CYS A 104 -4.06 -1.11 -8.20
N ALA A 105 -4.36 0.10 -7.70
CA ALA A 105 -5.41 0.96 -8.25
C ALA A 105 -5.13 1.32 -9.72
N TYR A 106 -3.88 1.64 -10.05
CA TYR A 106 -3.47 1.89 -11.44
C TYR A 106 -3.64 0.68 -12.35
N LEU A 107 -3.21 -0.51 -11.90
CA LEU A 107 -3.36 -1.73 -12.68
C LEU A 107 -4.83 -2.08 -12.93
N LYS A 108 -5.71 -1.89 -11.95
CA LYS A 108 -7.16 -2.01 -12.12
C LYS A 108 -7.69 -1.04 -13.19
N CYS A 109 -7.25 0.22 -13.17
CA CYS A 109 -7.64 1.20 -14.20
C CYS A 109 -7.19 0.79 -15.62
N LEU A 110 -6.01 0.17 -15.75
CA LEU A 110 -5.52 -0.35 -17.04
C LEU A 110 -6.34 -1.52 -17.55
N GLU A 111 -6.78 -2.43 -16.66
CA GLU A 111 -7.62 -3.58 -17.03
C GLU A 111 -9.02 -3.17 -17.51
N GLU A 112 -9.59 -2.10 -16.94
CA GLU A 112 -10.92 -1.58 -17.29
C GLU A 112 -10.96 -0.73 -18.57
N ASP A 113 -9.87 -0.69 -19.36
CA ASP A 113 -9.69 0.09 -20.60
C ASP A 113 -10.02 1.59 -20.43
N ARG A 114 -9.82 2.10 -19.20
CA ARG A 114 -10.00 3.52 -18.84
C ARG A 114 -8.66 4.25 -18.81
N ALA A 115 -8.24 4.67 -20.01
CA ALA A 115 -7.48 5.87 -20.36
C ALA A 115 -6.27 6.34 -19.49
N GLY A 116 -5.12 6.47 -20.16
CA GLY A 116 -4.35 7.73 -20.17
C GLY A 116 -3.32 8.00 -19.07
N TYR A 117 -3.26 7.21 -18.00
CA TYR A 117 -2.19 7.34 -17.01
C TYR A 117 -0.97 6.50 -17.39
N SER A 118 0.24 7.06 -17.27
CA SER A 118 1.47 6.28 -17.44
C SER A 118 1.98 5.82 -16.08
N LEU A 119 2.32 4.53 -15.97
CA LEU A 119 2.98 3.91 -14.80
C LEU A 119 4.21 4.73 -14.33
N LEU A 120 4.84 5.44 -15.27
CA LEU A 120 5.99 6.32 -15.05
C LEU A 120 5.69 7.47 -14.07
N THR A 121 4.49 8.05 -14.15
CA THR A 121 4.08 9.18 -13.28
C THR A 121 3.93 8.72 -11.84
N ILE A 122 3.36 7.54 -11.64
CA ILE A 122 3.09 6.97 -10.31
C ILE A 122 4.38 6.49 -9.64
N LEU A 123 5.30 5.87 -10.40
CA LEU A 123 6.59 5.46 -9.85
C LEU A 123 7.45 6.65 -9.40
N ASN A 124 7.36 7.80 -10.07
CA ASN A 124 8.07 9.01 -9.68
C ASN A 124 7.52 9.64 -8.37
N ASP A 125 6.23 9.48 -8.09
CA ASP A 125 5.60 10.01 -6.87
C ASP A 125 5.73 9.06 -5.66
N LEU A 126 5.89 7.74 -5.91
CA LEU A 126 5.96 6.71 -4.86
C LEU A 126 7.38 6.44 -4.33
N VAL A 127 8.42 6.86 -5.05
CA VAL A 127 9.81 6.76 -4.58
C VAL A 127 10.17 8.05 -3.85
N VAL A 128 10.09 7.98 -2.52
CA VAL A 128 10.65 8.90 -1.53
C VAL A 128 11.78 9.79 -2.08
N GLU A 129 11.48 11.07 -2.34
CA GLU A 129 12.39 12.23 -2.44
C GLU A 129 13.66 12.14 -3.34
N PRO A 130 14.20 13.29 -3.81
CA PRO A 130 15.07 13.37 -4.99
C PRO A 130 16.54 13.03 -4.69
N LYS A 131 16.84 11.80 -4.26
CA LYS A 131 18.22 11.38 -3.97
C LYS A 131 18.91 10.58 -5.08
N TYR A 132 18.21 10.21 -6.17
CA TYR A 132 18.77 9.32 -7.19
C TYR A 132 18.39 9.76 -8.63
N SER A 133 19.06 10.80 -9.12
CA SER A 133 18.73 11.51 -10.37
C SER A 133 19.58 11.14 -11.61
N GLN A 134 20.31 10.02 -11.62
CA GLN A 134 21.19 9.72 -12.78
C GLN A 134 21.10 8.30 -13.38
N GLU A 135 20.40 7.33 -12.75
CA GLU A 135 20.29 5.97 -13.31
C GLU A 135 18.86 5.52 -13.67
N GLY A 136 17.90 6.44 -13.72
CA GLY A 136 16.46 6.13 -13.80
C GLY A 136 16.00 5.18 -14.91
N PHE A 137 16.64 5.14 -16.08
CA PHE A 137 16.03 4.49 -17.26
C PHE A 137 16.01 2.95 -17.23
N LEU A 138 17.05 2.29 -16.71
CA LEU A 138 17.10 0.83 -16.57
C LEU A 138 16.16 0.33 -15.45
N TRP A 139 15.89 1.16 -14.44
CA TRP A 139 15.02 0.84 -13.31
C TRP A 139 13.55 0.74 -13.70
N HIS A 140 13.08 1.68 -14.51
CA HIS A 140 11.71 1.65 -15.04
C HIS A 140 11.43 0.35 -15.80
N PHE A 141 12.42 -0.16 -16.55
CA PHE A 141 12.28 -1.39 -17.32
C PHE A 141 12.16 -2.63 -16.42
N HIS A 142 12.99 -2.76 -15.38
CA HIS A 142 12.94 -3.93 -14.48
C HIS A 142 11.72 -3.90 -13.55
N ILE A 143 11.32 -2.74 -13.05
CA ILE A 143 10.09 -2.60 -12.26
C ILE A 143 8.87 -2.84 -13.15
N ALA A 144 8.83 -2.32 -14.38
CA ALA A 144 7.75 -2.62 -15.31
C ALA A 144 7.70 -4.11 -15.68
N HIS A 145 8.85 -4.77 -15.89
CA HIS A 145 8.88 -6.22 -16.14
C HIS A 145 8.43 -7.04 -14.94
N LEU A 146 8.86 -6.68 -13.74
CA LEU A 146 8.42 -7.35 -12.51
C LEU A 146 6.93 -7.12 -12.26
N LEU A 147 6.45 -5.88 -12.40
CA LEU A 147 5.03 -5.54 -12.28
C LEU A 147 4.20 -6.22 -13.36
N HIS A 148 4.69 -6.34 -14.60
CA HIS A 148 4.03 -7.08 -15.67
C HIS A 148 4.03 -8.59 -15.41
N ALA A 149 5.13 -9.16 -14.90
CA ALA A 149 5.18 -10.56 -14.49
C ALA A 149 4.22 -10.84 -13.32
N LEU A 150 4.17 -9.94 -12.34
CA LEU A 150 3.23 -10.00 -11.21
C LEU A 150 1.78 -9.82 -11.66
N LEU A 151 1.51 -8.95 -12.63
CA LEU A 151 0.20 -8.79 -13.26
C LEU A 151 -0.20 -10.09 -13.98
N THR A 152 0.72 -10.70 -14.72
CA THR A 152 0.49 -11.97 -15.40
C THR A 152 0.19 -13.09 -14.39
N LEU A 153 0.94 -13.16 -13.29
CA LEU A 153 0.68 -14.09 -12.19
C LEU A 153 -0.66 -13.83 -11.49
N PHE A 154 -1.02 -12.57 -11.26
CA PHE A 154 -2.29 -12.17 -10.66
C PHE A 154 -3.48 -12.58 -11.55
N LEU A 155 -3.41 -12.31 -12.85
CA LEU A 155 -4.43 -12.69 -13.83
C LEU A 155 -4.59 -14.21 -14.01
N LEU A 156 -3.52 -14.98 -13.79
CA LEU A 156 -3.57 -16.45 -13.84
C LEU A 156 -4.18 -17.08 -12.57
N LEU A 157 -4.35 -16.32 -11.49
CA LEU A 157 -4.84 -16.80 -10.19
C LEU A 157 -6.29 -16.39 -9.89
N GLN A 158 -6.97 -15.68 -10.79
CA GLN A 158 -8.40 -15.31 -10.72
C GLN A 158 -9.23 -16.13 -11.71
#